data_AF-A0A1R1XIG0-F1
#
_entry.id   AF-A0A1R1XIG0-F1
#
_cell.length_a   1.000
_cell.length_b   1.000
_cell.length_c   1.000
_cell.angle_alpha   90.00
_cell.angle_beta   90.00
_cell.angle_gamma   90.00
#
_symmetry.space_group_name_H-M   'P 1'
#
loop_
_entity.id
_entity.type
_entity.pdbx_description
1 polymer ?
#
loop_
_entity_poly.entity_id
_entity_poly.type
_entity_poly.pdbx_seq_one_letter_code
_entity_poly.pdbx_strand_id
1 'polypeptide(L)'
;MFHQGFWQRAFSSKSNRDLRIGSYIGSTIIFVLFFIVGMAGPLAAWSGLWSADSDVPGSSTFFVILATMPDWLVAVTLVLVTCLGCSAVDTQICSLAGSIYDLTRNKLNLIYTRVMIVFLMVPIVIMAFKSPDILQIYLLADLLASSIVLPILIGLIPKFNYVNEFDALVGAISGLLSIGVFGTIYLGNSYDGWKLLLLEGGLYTEDDRVLGAFLVSPIGAIVFTFVSSFARWTYYSVRGIQMPRYERKSYPTEKLADSSINGEGI
;
A
#
# COMPACT_ATOMS: atom_id res chain seq x y z
N MET A 1 0.72 1.52 -2.95
CA MET A 1 1.19 2.14 -4.21
C MET A 1 1.56 3.62 -4.06
N PHE A 2 0.71 4.49 -3.50
CA PHE A 2 1.08 5.88 -3.22
C PHE A 2 1.57 6.03 -1.79
N HIS A 3 2.80 5.57 -1.55
CA HIS A 3 3.42 5.66 -0.23
C HIS A 3 4.22 6.96 -0.11
N GLN A 4 3.80 7.86 0.77
CA GLN A 4 4.40 9.19 0.88
C GLN A 4 5.89 9.16 1.23
N GLY A 5 6.33 8.20 2.06
CA GLY A 5 7.74 8.02 2.38
C GLY A 5 8.63 7.73 1.16
N PHE A 6 8.12 7.06 0.12
CA PHE A 6 8.90 6.81 -1.10
C PHE A 6 8.96 8.05 -2.00
N TRP A 7 7.86 8.81 -2.06
CA TRP A 7 7.82 10.07 -2.78
C TRP A 7 8.74 11.13 -2.17
N GLN A 8 8.82 11.22 -0.85
CA GLN A 8 9.77 12.11 -0.17
C GLN A 8 11.22 11.81 -0.58
N ARG A 9 11.60 10.53 -0.69
CA ARG A 9 12.93 10.13 -1.17
C ARG A 9 13.13 10.47 -2.65
N ALA A 10 12.11 10.28 -3.48
CA ALA A 10 12.17 10.63 -4.89
C ALA A 10 12.36 12.14 -5.12
N PHE A 11 11.61 12.98 -4.38
CA PHE A 11 11.72 14.43 -4.46
C PHE A 11 12.98 15.01 -3.81
N SER A 12 13.63 14.26 -2.93
CA SER A 12 14.94 14.63 -2.38
C SER A 12 16.11 14.34 -3.33
N SER A 13 15.87 13.71 -4.48
CA SER A 13 16.93 13.42 -5.45
C SER A 13 17.36 14.69 -6.21
N LYS A 14 18.67 14.83 -6.43
CA LYS A 14 19.24 16.01 -7.10
C LYS A 14 18.85 16.11 -8.58
N SER A 15 18.69 14.97 -9.25
CA SER A 15 18.46 14.88 -10.70
C SER A 15 17.61 13.66 -11.04
N ASN A 16 16.84 13.76 -12.13
CA ASN A 16 16.10 12.64 -12.71
C ASN A 16 17.00 11.45 -13.07
N ARG A 17 18.26 11.70 -13.43
CA ARG A 17 19.24 10.64 -13.72
C ARG A 17 19.61 9.88 -12.45
N ASP A 18 19.89 10.60 -11.38
CA ASP A 18 20.28 10.03 -10.08
C ASP A 18 19.11 9.25 -9.47
N LEU A 19 17.88 9.75 -9.61
CA LEU A 19 16.67 9.05 -9.20
C LEU A 19 16.52 7.69 -9.89
N ARG A 20 16.70 7.64 -11.22
CA ARG A 20 16.61 6.40 -11.99
C ARG A 20 17.68 5.41 -11.57
N ILE A 21 18.93 5.84 -11.49
CA ILE A 21 20.05 4.98 -11.08
C ILE A 21 19.82 4.44 -9.68
N GLY A 22 19.45 5.31 -8.73
CA GLY A 22 19.15 4.90 -7.35
C GLY A 22 18.01 3.89 -7.27
N SER A 23 16.94 4.07 -8.06
CA SER A 23 15.82 3.12 -8.11
C SER A 23 16.22 1.74 -8.65
N TYR A 24 17.07 1.67 -9.68
CA TYR A 24 17.55 0.39 -10.22
C TYR A 24 18.48 -0.33 -9.26
N ILE A 25 19.40 0.39 -8.62
CA ILE A 25 20.30 -0.19 -7.62
C ILE A 25 19.48 -0.72 -6.44
N GLY A 26 18.55 0.09 -5.92
CA GLY A 26 17.66 -0.32 -4.83
C GLY A 26 16.84 -1.55 -5.19
N SER A 27 16.22 -1.57 -6.38
CA SER A 27 15.45 -2.73 -6.85
C SER A 27 16.30 -4.00 -6.95
N THR A 28 17.55 -3.88 -7.43
CA THR A 28 18.45 -5.03 -7.58
C THR A 28 18.85 -5.60 -6.21
N ILE A 29 19.22 -4.73 -5.26
CA ILE A 29 19.59 -5.14 -3.91
C ILE A 29 18.42 -5.83 -3.20
N ILE A 30 17.23 -5.23 -3.27
CA ILE A 30 16.01 -5.78 -2.66
C ILE A 30 15.67 -7.15 -3.28
N PHE A 31 15.77 -7.27 -4.61
CA PHE A 31 15.53 -8.52 -5.30
C PHE A 31 16.47 -9.64 -4.83
N VAL A 32 17.78 -9.38 -4.76
CA VAL A 32 18.76 -10.36 -4.28
C VAL A 32 18.50 -10.74 -2.83
N LEU A 33 18.21 -9.76 -1.97
CA LEU A 33 17.93 -10.01 -0.56
C LEU A 33 16.68 -10.86 -0.37
N PHE A 34 15.57 -10.54 -1.04
CA PHE A 34 14.35 -11.33 -0.96
C PHE A 34 14.50 -12.71 -1.59
N PHE A 35 15.31 -12.85 -2.64
CA PHE A 35 15.63 -14.16 -3.18
C PHE A 35 16.34 -15.03 -2.13
N ILE A 36 17.38 -14.52 -1.48
CA ILE A 36 18.13 -15.26 -0.45
C ILE A 36 17.24 -15.61 0.75
N VAL A 37 16.50 -14.64 1.28
CA VAL A 37 15.60 -14.86 2.43
C VAL A 37 14.45 -15.80 2.06
N GLY A 38 13.88 -15.65 0.86
CA GLY A 38 12.82 -16.53 0.36
C GLY A 38 13.27 -17.97 0.19
N MET A 39 14.54 -18.21 -0.18
CA MET A 39 15.10 -19.56 -0.27
C MET A 39 15.20 -20.28 1.08
N ALA A 40 15.11 -19.57 2.22
CA ALA A 40 15.13 -20.20 3.55
C ALA A 40 13.97 -21.19 3.77
N GLY A 41 12.79 -20.91 3.20
CA GLY A 41 11.63 -21.80 3.30
C GLY A 41 11.87 -23.17 2.64
N PRO A 42 12.16 -23.21 1.33
CA PRO A 42 12.52 -24.45 0.63
C PRO A 42 13.73 -25.16 1.25
N LEU A 43 14.74 -24.41 1.72
CA LEU A 43 15.93 -25.00 2.35
C LEU A 43 15.60 -25.72 3.66
N ALA A 44 14.69 -25.19 4.49
CA ALA A 44 14.27 -25.87 5.71
C ALA A 44 13.45 -27.13 5.44
N ALA A 45 12.60 -27.09 4.40
CA ALA A 45 11.84 -28.26 3.98
C ALA A 45 12.78 -29.35 3.46
N TRP A 46 13.80 -28.96 2.67
CA TRP A 46 14.79 -29.89 2.14
C TRP A 46 15.71 -30.47 3.23
N SER A 47 16.07 -29.68 4.25
CA SER A 47 16.89 -30.15 5.37
C SER A 47 16.14 -31.00 6.39
N GLY A 48 14.82 -31.19 6.22
CA GLY A 48 13.96 -31.94 7.14
C GLY A 48 13.68 -31.22 8.47
N LEU A 49 14.07 -29.94 8.59
CA LEU A 49 13.80 -29.10 9.75
C LEU A 49 12.36 -28.62 9.83
N TRP A 50 11.65 -28.62 8.70
CA TRP A 50 10.24 -28.27 8.62
C TRP A 50 9.47 -29.34 7.83
N SER A 51 8.31 -29.75 8.37
CA SER A 51 7.37 -30.66 7.72
C SER A 51 5.97 -30.05 7.72
N ALA A 52 5.14 -30.40 6.74
CA ALA A 52 3.76 -29.93 6.64
C ALA A 52 2.90 -30.35 7.86
N ASP A 53 3.30 -31.41 8.56
CA ASP A 53 2.62 -31.91 9.77
C ASP A 53 3.12 -31.26 11.08
N SER A 54 4.09 -30.33 11.01
CA SER A 54 4.64 -29.68 12.20
C SER A 54 3.78 -28.49 12.64
N ASP A 55 3.56 -28.33 13.96
CA ASP A 55 2.79 -27.23 14.58
C ASP A 55 3.40 -25.82 14.35
N VAL A 56 4.52 -25.75 13.62
CA VAL A 56 5.27 -24.51 13.41
C VAL A 56 4.83 -23.85 12.11
N PRO A 57 4.28 -22.62 12.16
CA PRO A 57 3.86 -21.91 10.96
C PRO A 57 5.03 -21.72 9.99
N GLY A 58 4.81 -21.99 8.70
CA GLY A 58 5.83 -21.87 7.66
C GLY A 58 6.46 -20.47 7.54
N SER A 59 5.83 -19.42 8.09
CA SER A 59 6.39 -18.08 8.21
C SER A 59 7.58 -17.96 9.17
N SER A 60 7.72 -18.89 10.12
CA SER A 60 8.78 -18.88 11.14
C SER A 60 10.00 -19.74 10.79
N THR A 61 9.97 -20.38 9.62
CA THR A 61 10.98 -21.32 9.12
C THR A 61 12.40 -20.76 9.09
N PHE A 62 12.57 -19.46 8.81
CA PHE A 62 13.86 -18.78 8.88
C PHE A 62 14.46 -18.82 10.30
N PHE A 63 13.64 -18.59 11.33
CA PHE A 63 14.09 -18.60 12.72
C PHE A 63 14.38 -20.01 13.22
N VAL A 64 13.66 -21.03 12.70
CA VAL A 64 13.95 -22.44 12.97
C VAL A 64 15.35 -22.82 12.46
N ILE A 65 15.70 -22.41 11.23
CA ILE A 65 17.06 -22.61 10.71
C ILE A 65 18.08 -21.85 11.57
N LEU A 66 17.79 -20.59 11.91
CA LEU A 66 18.70 -19.74 12.69
C LEU A 66 19.00 -20.35 14.06
N ALA A 67 18.02 -21.01 14.71
CA ALA A 67 18.21 -21.66 16.00
C ALA A 67 19.20 -22.84 15.97
N THR A 68 19.54 -23.38 14.80
CA THR A 68 20.56 -24.44 14.64
C THR A 68 21.97 -23.91 14.41
N MET A 69 22.12 -22.60 14.21
CA MET A 69 23.39 -21.94 13.93
C MET A 69 24.12 -21.56 15.24
N PRO A 70 25.45 -21.32 15.19
CA PRO A 70 26.20 -20.92 16.38
C PRO A 70 25.70 -19.59 16.97
N ASP A 71 25.73 -19.49 18.30
CA ASP A 71 25.13 -18.39 19.08
C ASP A 71 25.56 -16.98 18.63
N TRP A 72 26.81 -16.80 18.21
CA TRP A 72 27.30 -15.49 17.76
C TRP A 72 26.57 -15.03 16.49
N LEU A 73 26.22 -15.95 15.58
CA LEU A 73 25.52 -15.64 14.34
C LEU A 73 24.04 -15.34 14.61
N VAL A 74 23.43 -16.05 15.56
CA VAL A 74 22.08 -15.75 16.04
C VAL A 74 22.02 -14.35 16.63
N ALA A 75 22.97 -13.98 17.50
CA ALA A 75 23.03 -12.67 18.12
C ALA A 75 23.17 -11.54 17.09
N VAL A 76 24.08 -11.67 16.12
CA VAL A 76 24.27 -10.68 15.04
C VAL A 76 22.99 -10.56 14.20
N THR A 77 22.37 -11.69 13.85
CA THR A 77 21.15 -11.69 13.02
C THR A 77 19.99 -11.01 13.75
N LEU A 78 19.80 -11.26 15.05
CA LEU A 78 18.76 -10.60 15.84
C LEU A 78 18.95 -9.09 15.90
N VAL A 79 20.18 -8.60 16.05
CA VAL A 79 20.48 -7.17 16.03
C VAL A 79 20.14 -6.57 14.66
N LEU A 80 20.53 -7.24 13.57
CA LEU A 80 20.26 -6.78 12.20
C LEU A 80 18.76 -6.76 11.88
N VAL A 81 18.01 -7.80 12.24
CA VAL A 81 16.56 -7.89 12.04
C VAL A 81 15.83 -6.80 12.85
N THR A 82 16.26 -6.57 14.09
CA THR A 82 15.69 -5.51 14.93
C THR A 82 15.98 -4.12 14.36
N CYS A 83 17.21 -3.88 13.88
CA CYS A 83 17.59 -2.63 13.23
C CYS A 83 16.78 -2.40 11.94
N LEU A 84 16.60 -3.45 11.14
CA LEU A 84 15.78 -3.42 9.93
C LEU A 84 14.32 -3.06 10.25
N GLY A 85 13.72 -3.69 11.27
CA GLY A 85 12.37 -3.39 11.72
C GLY A 85 12.22 -1.95 12.21
N CYS A 86 13.17 -1.46 13.00
CA CYS A 86 13.20 -0.08 13.47
C CYS A 86 13.26 0.91 12.31
N SER A 87 14.13 0.67 11.32
CA SER A 87 14.24 1.51 10.12
C SER A 87 12.98 1.52 9.25
N ALA A 88 12.30 0.37 9.14
CA ALA A 88 11.04 0.27 8.42
C ALA A 88 9.93 1.08 9.11
N VAL A 89 9.79 0.96 10.44
CA VAL A 89 8.81 1.72 11.23
C VAL A 89 9.10 3.23 11.17
N ASP A 90 10.35 3.64 11.27
CA ASP A 90 10.75 5.05 11.13
C ASP A 90 10.29 5.66 9.79
N THR A 91 10.49 4.91 8.70
CA THR A 91 10.03 5.33 7.36
C THR A 91 8.50 5.47 7.30
N GLN A 92 7.76 4.56 7.94
CA GLN A 92 6.30 4.61 8.01
C GLN A 92 5.80 5.82 8.81
N ILE A 93 6.44 6.11 9.95
CA ILE A 93 6.13 7.29 10.78
C ILE A 93 6.31 8.58 10.00
N CYS A 94 7.44 8.72 9.29
CA CYS A 94 7.71 9.90 8.47
C CYS A 94 6.70 10.05 7.33
N SER A 95 6.30 8.94 6.72
CA SER A 95 5.24 8.92 5.70
C SER A 95 3.91 9.41 6.26
N LEU A 96 3.50 8.88 7.43
CA LEU A 96 2.27 9.28 8.12
C LEU A 96 2.28 10.76 8.51
N ALA A 97 3.42 11.28 8.98
CA ALA A 97 3.58 12.70 9.29
C ALA A 97 3.32 13.59 8.08
N GLY A 98 3.87 13.22 6.92
CA GLY A 98 3.61 13.90 5.67
C GLY A 98 2.14 13.87 5.27
N SER A 99 1.47 12.72 5.42
CA SER A 99 0.07 12.58 5.02
C SER A 99 -0.87 13.43 5.86
N ILE A 100 -0.63 13.52 7.18
CA ILE A 100 -1.39 14.40 8.09
C ILE A 100 -1.19 15.87 7.71
N TYR A 101 0.04 16.23 7.35
CA TYR A 101 0.39 17.59 6.97
C TYR A 101 -0.28 18.01 5.65
N ASP A 102 -0.31 17.12 4.66
CA ASP A 102 -0.98 17.33 3.38
C ASP A 102 -2.51 17.41 3.55
N LEU A 103 -3.09 16.54 4.37
CA LEU A 103 -4.52 16.56 4.69
C LEU A 103 -4.94 17.91 5.29
N THR A 104 -4.08 18.52 6.09
CA THR A 104 -4.37 19.82 6.72
C THR A 104 -3.92 21.02 5.90
N ARG A 105 -3.59 20.81 4.62
CA ARG A 105 -3.22 21.85 3.65
C ARG A 105 -2.12 22.79 4.17
N ASN A 106 -1.12 22.24 4.85
CA ASN A 106 0.01 23.01 5.39
C ASN A 106 -0.40 24.10 6.41
N LYS A 107 -1.46 23.88 7.20
CA LYS A 107 -1.88 24.84 8.24
C LYS A 107 -1.52 24.43 9.67
N LEU A 108 -1.00 23.21 9.86
CA LEU A 108 -0.62 22.72 11.19
C LEU A 108 0.85 22.97 11.47
N ASN A 109 1.12 23.39 12.71
CA ASN A 109 2.47 23.42 13.25
C ASN A 109 3.00 21.98 13.43
N LEU A 110 4.27 21.75 13.12
CA LEU A 110 4.94 20.44 13.18
C LEU A 110 4.83 19.77 14.55
N ILE A 111 4.76 20.56 15.63
CA ILE A 111 4.60 20.05 16.99
C ILE A 111 3.27 19.30 17.14
N TYR A 112 2.17 19.83 16.62
CA TYR A 112 0.87 19.17 16.67
C TYR A 112 0.85 17.87 15.86
N THR A 113 1.49 17.86 14.70
CA THR A 113 1.65 16.65 13.88
C THR A 113 2.40 15.55 14.64
N ARG A 114 3.49 15.89 15.35
CA ARG A 114 4.23 14.91 16.17
C ARG A 114 3.39 14.35 17.30
N VAL A 115 2.63 15.19 18.00
CA VAL A 115 1.75 14.75 19.09
C VAL A 115 0.67 13.80 18.56
N MET A 116 0.05 14.13 17.43
CA MET A 116 -0.95 13.27 16.75
C MET A 116 -0.38 11.88 16.42
N ILE A 117 0.86 11.81 15.93
CA ILE A 117 1.53 10.54 15.63
C ILE A 117 1.74 9.70 16.89
N VAL A 118 2.17 10.31 17.99
CA VAL A 118 2.33 9.60 19.27
C VAL A 118 1.00 9.00 19.73
N PHE A 119 -0.10 9.75 19.61
CA PHE A 119 -1.43 9.23 19.91
C PHE A 119 -1.86 8.10 18.97
N LEU A 120 -1.55 8.19 17.68
CA LEU A 120 -1.82 7.13 16.69
C LEU A 120 -0.99 5.87 16.95
N MET A 121 0.19 6.00 17.54
CA MET A 121 1.03 4.85 17.87
C MET A 121 0.49 4.00 19.02
N VAL A 122 -0.19 4.60 19.99
CA VAL A 122 -0.77 3.88 21.13
C VAL A 122 -1.69 2.72 20.69
N PRO A 123 -2.73 2.92 19.85
CA PRO A 123 -3.58 1.82 19.39
C PRO A 123 -2.83 0.82 18.50
N ILE A 124 -1.84 1.25 17.71
CA ILE A 124 -1.02 0.35 16.87
C ILE A 124 -0.25 -0.63 17.75
N VAL A 125 0.37 -0.14 18.83
CA VAL A 125 1.10 -0.98 19.79
C VAL A 125 0.15 -1.92 20.52
N ILE A 126 -1.04 -1.46 20.92
CA ILE A 126 -2.06 -2.32 21.55
C ILE A 126 -2.51 -3.44 20.59
N MET A 127 -2.70 -3.14 19.30
CA MET A 127 -3.08 -4.15 18.31
C MET A 127 -1.94 -5.13 18.03
N ALA A 128 -0.67 -4.68 18.06
CA ALA A 128 0.49 -5.55 17.91
C ALA A 128 0.57 -6.63 19.00
N PHE A 129 0.18 -6.32 20.24
CA PHE A 129 0.13 -7.31 21.32
C PHE A 129 -0.91 -8.41 21.12
N LYS A 130 -1.95 -8.19 20.30
CA LYS A 130 -2.98 -9.19 20.03
C LYS A 130 -2.53 -10.27 19.03
N SER A 131 -1.27 -10.22 18.55
CA SER A 131 -0.67 -11.19 17.62
C SER A 131 -1.61 -11.58 16.46
N PRO A 132 -2.08 -10.60 15.66
CA PRO A 132 -2.89 -10.89 14.49
C PRO A 132 -2.09 -11.66 13.44
N ASP A 133 -2.77 -12.47 12.64
CA ASP A 133 -2.13 -13.13 11.50
C ASP A 133 -1.60 -12.06 10.52
N ILE A 134 -0.30 -12.11 10.29
CA ILE A 134 0.43 -11.16 9.45
C ILE A 134 -0.06 -11.29 8.00
N LEU A 135 -0.34 -12.51 7.55
CA LEU A 135 -0.81 -12.77 6.19
C LEU A 135 -2.17 -12.11 5.94
N GLN A 136 -3.09 -12.27 6.89
CA GLN A 136 -4.41 -11.63 6.84
C GLN A 136 -4.32 -10.10 6.76
N ILE A 137 -3.44 -9.48 7.56
CA ILE A 137 -3.23 -8.02 7.50
C ILE A 137 -2.70 -7.58 6.13
N TYR A 138 -1.74 -8.31 5.56
CA TYR A 138 -1.22 -8.00 4.23
C TYR A 138 -2.30 -8.15 3.15
N LEU A 139 -3.09 -9.23 3.19
CA LEU A 139 -4.18 -9.42 2.24
C LEU A 139 -5.24 -8.34 2.34
N LEU A 140 -5.59 -7.92 3.56
CA LEU A 140 -6.51 -6.81 3.79
C LEU A 140 -5.96 -5.51 3.18
N ALA A 141 -4.67 -5.22 3.39
CA ALA A 141 -4.02 -4.04 2.83
C ALA A 141 -3.98 -4.09 1.28
N ASP A 142 -3.72 -5.26 0.71
CA ASP A 142 -3.68 -5.47 -0.74
C ASP A 142 -5.08 -5.37 -1.37
N LEU A 143 -6.11 -5.83 -0.67
CA LEU A 143 -7.51 -5.71 -1.07
C LEU A 143 -7.95 -4.23 -1.12
N LEU A 144 -7.58 -3.45 -0.08
CA LEU A 144 -7.78 -2.00 -0.05
C LEU A 144 -7.02 -1.31 -1.18
N ALA A 145 -5.76 -1.69 -1.41
CA ALA A 145 -4.97 -1.15 -2.51
C ALA A 145 -5.60 -1.45 -3.87
N SER A 146 -6.09 -2.66 -4.09
CA SER A 146 -6.76 -3.07 -5.34
C SER A 146 -7.98 -2.21 -5.65
N SER A 147 -8.79 -1.87 -4.63
CA SER A 147 -9.97 -1.00 -4.79
C SER A 147 -9.60 0.45 -5.17
N ILE A 148 -8.48 0.95 -4.65
CA ILE A 148 -8.11 2.37 -4.76
C ILE A 148 -7.24 2.65 -6.01
N VAL A 149 -6.38 1.70 -6.40
CA VAL A 149 -5.36 1.92 -7.44
C VAL A 149 -5.99 2.27 -8.78
N LEU A 150 -7.03 1.55 -9.18
CA LEU A 150 -7.59 1.66 -10.53
C LEU A 150 -8.35 2.98 -10.76
N PRO A 151 -9.23 3.44 -9.84
CA PRO A 151 -9.81 4.79 -9.92
C PRO A 151 -8.77 5.91 -10.00
N ILE A 152 -7.68 5.82 -9.22
CA ILE A 152 -6.61 6.82 -9.24
C ILE A 152 -5.85 6.81 -10.57
N LEU A 153 -5.53 5.63 -11.11
CA LEU A 153 -4.85 5.51 -12.40
C LEU A 153 -5.69 6.10 -13.54
N ILE A 154 -7.01 5.91 -13.53
CA ILE A 154 -7.92 6.53 -14.51
C ILE A 154 -7.81 8.06 -14.45
N GLY A 155 -7.76 8.65 -13.26
CA GLY A 155 -7.58 10.10 -13.07
C GLY A 155 -6.24 10.63 -13.57
N LEU A 156 -5.21 9.79 -13.70
CA LEU A 156 -3.89 10.18 -14.21
C LEU A 156 -3.85 10.24 -15.75
N ILE A 157 -4.78 9.58 -16.44
CA ILE A 157 -4.81 9.48 -17.90
C ILE A 157 -5.41 10.78 -18.49
N PRO A 158 -4.68 11.52 -19.34
CA PRO A 158 -5.11 12.83 -19.85
C PRO A 158 -6.36 12.79 -20.75
N LYS A 159 -6.75 11.62 -21.25
CA LYS A 159 -7.98 11.43 -22.04
C LYS A 159 -9.23 11.43 -21.15
N PHE A 160 -9.09 11.12 -19.86
CA PHE A 160 -10.18 11.00 -18.89
C PHE A 160 -10.34 12.26 -18.02
N ASN A 161 -10.11 13.46 -18.57
CA ASN A 161 -10.24 14.76 -17.85
C ASN A 161 -11.67 15.08 -17.35
N TYR A 162 -12.63 14.20 -17.60
CA TYR A 162 -13.99 14.29 -17.08
C TYR A 162 -14.16 13.53 -15.75
N VAL A 163 -13.23 12.66 -15.36
CA VAL A 163 -13.27 11.95 -14.07
C VAL A 163 -12.73 12.87 -12.99
N ASN A 164 -13.52 13.09 -11.93
CA ASN A 164 -13.14 13.97 -10.82
C ASN A 164 -12.64 13.17 -9.62
N GLU A 165 -11.98 13.85 -8.68
CA GLU A 165 -11.51 13.30 -7.40
C GLU A 165 -12.65 12.60 -6.64
N PHE A 166 -13.85 13.19 -6.70
CA PHE A 166 -15.05 12.61 -6.08
C PHE A 166 -15.50 11.31 -6.75
N ASP A 167 -15.44 11.21 -8.09
CA ASP A 167 -15.81 9.98 -8.81
C ASP A 167 -14.82 8.84 -8.52
N ALA A 168 -13.54 9.19 -8.38
CA ALA A 168 -12.51 8.25 -7.97
C ALA A 168 -12.70 7.77 -6.52
N LEU A 169 -13.10 8.67 -5.61
CA LEU A 169 -13.43 8.33 -4.23
C LEU A 169 -14.66 7.41 -4.14
N VAL A 170 -15.73 7.73 -4.88
CA VAL A 170 -16.93 6.90 -4.95
C VAL A 170 -16.59 5.51 -5.50
N GLY A 171 -15.76 5.43 -6.55
CA GLY A 171 -15.24 4.16 -7.05
C GLY A 171 -14.45 3.38 -6.00
N ALA A 172 -13.51 4.01 -5.31
CA ALA A 172 -12.70 3.34 -4.29
C ALA A 172 -13.54 2.80 -3.11
N ILE A 173 -14.55 3.54 -2.66
CA ILE A 173 -15.45 3.11 -1.59
C ILE A 173 -16.35 1.97 -2.09
N SER A 174 -16.94 2.12 -3.27
CA SER A 174 -17.84 1.13 -3.84
C SER A 174 -17.13 -0.16 -4.28
N GLY A 175 -15.87 -0.12 -4.70
CA GLY A 175 -15.04 -1.31 -4.93
C GLY A 175 -14.86 -2.13 -3.65
N LEU A 176 -14.64 -1.45 -2.51
CA LEU A 176 -14.56 -2.09 -1.20
C LEU A 176 -15.92 -2.70 -0.78
N LEU A 177 -17.02 -1.96 -0.99
CA LEU A 177 -18.37 -2.45 -0.70
C LEU A 177 -18.79 -3.60 -1.62
N SER A 178 -18.31 -3.62 -2.87
CA SER A 178 -18.61 -4.67 -3.85
C SER A 178 -18.11 -6.04 -3.39
N ILE A 179 -17.07 -6.08 -2.57
CA ILE A 179 -16.54 -7.31 -1.97
C ILE A 179 -17.53 -7.88 -0.96
N GLY A 180 -18.12 -7.02 -0.12
CA GLY A 180 -19.19 -7.42 0.80
C GLY A 180 -20.40 -7.97 0.06
N VAL A 181 -20.84 -7.29 -1.01
CA VAL A 181 -21.95 -7.74 -1.86
C VAL A 181 -21.63 -9.05 -2.57
N PHE A 182 -20.43 -9.22 -3.09
CA PHE A 182 -19.99 -10.50 -3.66
C PHE A 182 -19.98 -11.61 -2.60
N GLY A 183 -19.48 -11.31 -1.40
CA GLY A 183 -19.50 -12.22 -0.27
C GLY A 183 -20.92 -12.64 0.11
N THR A 184 -21.90 -11.72 0.14
CA THR A 184 -23.29 -12.09 0.48
C THR A 184 -23.92 -12.98 -0.59
N ILE A 185 -23.61 -12.75 -1.86
CA ILE A 185 -24.11 -13.55 -2.98
C ILE A 185 -23.46 -14.94 -2.99
N TYR A 186 -22.14 -15.00 -2.78
CA TYR A 186 -21.38 -16.25 -2.86
C TYR A 186 -21.62 -17.15 -1.64
N LEU A 187 -21.66 -16.60 -0.43
CA LEU A 187 -21.86 -17.36 0.80
C LEU A 187 -23.35 -17.54 1.16
N GLY A 188 -24.26 -16.81 0.51
CA GLY A 188 -25.70 -16.84 0.80
C GLY A 188 -26.10 -16.24 2.15
N ASN A 189 -25.14 -15.73 2.93
CA ASN A 189 -25.36 -15.13 4.24
C ASN A 189 -24.70 -13.74 4.31
N SER A 190 -25.48 -12.75 4.76
CA SER A 190 -25.00 -11.37 4.87
C SER A 190 -23.85 -11.25 5.88
N TYR A 191 -23.93 -11.94 7.01
CA TYR A 191 -22.91 -11.82 8.07
C TYR A 191 -21.53 -12.29 7.57
N ASP A 192 -21.49 -13.47 6.95
CA ASP A 192 -20.24 -14.05 6.46
C ASP A 192 -19.71 -13.32 5.22
N GLY A 193 -20.60 -12.72 4.42
CA GLY A 193 -20.21 -11.92 3.26
C GLY A 193 -19.46 -10.63 3.62
N TRP A 194 -19.90 -9.92 4.67
CA TRP A 194 -19.14 -8.77 5.19
C TRP A 194 -17.88 -9.18 5.93
N LYS A 195 -17.92 -10.35 6.59
CA LYS A 195 -16.75 -10.96 7.23
C LYS A 195 -15.65 -11.32 6.22
N LEU A 196 -16.02 -11.61 4.98
CA LEU A 196 -15.08 -11.82 3.87
C LEU A 196 -14.17 -10.62 3.62
N LEU A 197 -14.63 -9.39 3.92
CA LEU A 197 -13.81 -8.18 3.77
C LEU A 197 -12.57 -8.22 4.68
N LEU A 198 -12.68 -8.88 5.84
CA LEU A 198 -11.58 -9.08 6.78
C LEU A 198 -10.74 -10.33 6.49
N LEU A 199 -11.11 -11.16 5.51
CA LEU A 199 -10.44 -12.43 5.18
C LEU A 199 -10.08 -13.26 6.43
N GLU A 200 -11.02 -13.48 7.35
CA GLU A 200 -10.77 -14.21 8.62
C GLU A 200 -10.35 -15.69 8.42
N GLY A 201 -10.49 -16.23 7.21
CA GLY A 201 -9.98 -17.55 6.83
C GLY A 201 -8.54 -17.59 6.29
N GLY A 202 -7.89 -16.42 6.13
CA GLY A 202 -6.55 -16.33 5.51
C GLY A 202 -6.53 -16.64 4.01
N LEU A 203 -5.32 -16.85 3.47
CA LEU A 203 -5.12 -17.20 2.05
C LEU A 203 -5.43 -18.66 1.73
N TYR A 204 -5.24 -19.55 2.72
CA TYR A 204 -5.24 -21.01 2.54
C TYR A 204 -6.63 -21.62 2.77
N THR A 205 -7.66 -20.97 2.24
CA THR A 205 -9.00 -21.56 2.17
C THR A 205 -9.11 -22.39 0.90
N GLU A 206 -9.71 -23.58 0.96
CA GLU A 206 -9.94 -24.41 -0.23
C GLU A 206 -10.92 -23.79 -1.24
N ASP A 207 -11.59 -22.70 -0.86
CA ASP A 207 -12.59 -22.00 -1.69
C ASP A 207 -12.01 -20.82 -2.48
N ASP A 208 -12.51 -20.61 -3.71
CA ASP A 208 -12.18 -19.50 -4.62
C ASP A 208 -12.67 -18.11 -4.15
N ARG A 209 -13.16 -18.00 -2.92
CA ARG A 209 -13.72 -16.76 -2.34
C ARG A 209 -12.72 -15.62 -2.32
N VAL A 210 -11.48 -15.92 -1.95
CA VAL A 210 -10.40 -14.92 -1.87
C VAL A 210 -10.08 -14.37 -3.25
N LEU A 211 -9.93 -15.25 -4.25
CA LEU A 211 -9.69 -14.84 -5.64
C LEU A 211 -10.85 -14.00 -6.18
N GLY A 212 -12.09 -14.41 -5.91
CA GLY A 212 -13.29 -13.65 -6.26
C GLY A 212 -13.30 -12.24 -5.64
N ALA A 213 -12.96 -12.11 -4.35
CA ALA A 213 -12.86 -10.82 -3.68
C ALA A 213 -11.79 -9.90 -4.32
N PHE A 214 -10.63 -10.44 -4.67
CA PHE A 214 -9.56 -9.69 -5.33
C PHE A 214 -9.89 -9.28 -6.76
N LEU A 215 -10.75 -10.04 -7.46
CA LEU A 215 -11.19 -9.71 -8.81
C LEU A 215 -12.35 -8.71 -8.81
N VAL A 216 -13.32 -8.87 -7.90
CA VAL A 216 -14.50 -8.00 -7.81
C VAL A 216 -14.14 -6.60 -7.32
N SER A 217 -13.18 -6.48 -6.40
CA SER A 217 -12.73 -5.19 -5.85
C SER A 217 -12.36 -4.15 -6.92
N PRO A 218 -11.40 -4.40 -7.83
CA PRO A 218 -10.99 -3.43 -8.85
C PRO A 218 -12.05 -3.25 -9.94
N ILE A 219 -12.80 -4.30 -10.29
CA ILE A 219 -13.88 -4.21 -11.29
C ILE A 219 -15.01 -3.34 -10.78
N GLY A 220 -15.46 -3.57 -9.54
CA GLY A 220 -16.45 -2.75 -8.86
C GLY A 220 -15.99 -1.30 -8.81
N ALA A 221 -14.73 -1.06 -8.42
CA ALA A 221 -14.18 0.27 -8.35
C ALA A 221 -14.25 1.03 -9.70
N ILE A 222 -13.88 0.37 -10.81
CA ILE A 222 -13.99 0.97 -12.15
C ILE A 222 -15.45 1.27 -12.51
N VAL A 223 -16.33 0.29 -12.38
CA VAL A 223 -17.72 0.38 -12.82
C VAL A 223 -18.39 1.55 -12.12
N PHE A 224 -18.23 1.65 -10.80
CA PHE A 224 -18.83 2.74 -10.04
C PHE A 224 -18.15 4.10 -10.26
N THR A 225 -16.84 4.15 -10.55
CA THR A 225 -16.21 5.40 -11.01
C THR A 225 -16.88 5.90 -12.29
N PHE A 226 -17.07 5.04 -13.29
CA PHE A 226 -17.73 5.44 -14.53
C PHE A 226 -19.22 5.76 -14.36
N VAL A 227 -19.93 5.01 -13.51
CA VAL A 227 -21.33 5.30 -13.17
C VAL A 227 -21.45 6.66 -12.49
N SER A 228 -20.57 7.01 -11.56
CA SER A 228 -20.56 8.34 -10.92
C SER A 228 -20.28 9.45 -11.94
N SER A 229 -19.26 9.26 -12.80
CA SER A 229 -18.96 10.22 -13.87
C SER A 229 -20.12 10.38 -14.86
N PHE A 230 -20.81 9.28 -15.21
CA PHE A 230 -21.97 9.31 -16.09
C PHE A 230 -23.19 9.99 -15.43
N ALA A 231 -23.50 9.65 -14.18
CA ALA A 231 -24.56 10.29 -13.41
C ALA A 231 -24.33 11.81 -13.33
N ARG A 232 -23.09 12.23 -13.09
CA ARG A 232 -22.72 13.65 -13.12
C ARG A 232 -22.89 14.26 -14.50
N TRP A 233 -22.45 13.59 -15.56
CA TRP A 233 -22.65 14.04 -16.94
C TRP A 233 -24.13 14.24 -17.27
N THR A 234 -25.00 13.29 -16.90
CA THR A 234 -26.45 13.43 -17.08
C THR A 234 -27.01 14.61 -16.30
N TYR A 235 -26.58 14.83 -15.05
CA TYR A 235 -27.01 15.97 -14.24
C TYR A 235 -26.64 17.33 -14.88
N TYR A 236 -25.42 17.47 -15.39
CA TYR A 236 -24.99 18.69 -16.08
C TYR A 236 -25.70 18.90 -17.42
N SER A 237 -25.95 17.82 -18.17
CA SER A 237 -26.68 17.86 -19.44
C SER A 237 -28.14 18.30 -19.24
N VAL A 238 -28.82 17.79 -18.20
CA VAL A 238 -30.21 18.18 -17.86
C VAL A 238 -30.30 19.64 -17.42
N ARG A 239 -29.26 20.17 -16.75
CA ARG A 239 -29.23 21.58 -16.30
C ARG A 239 -28.69 22.56 -17.35
N GLY A 240 -28.22 22.09 -18.50
CA GLY A 240 -27.65 22.95 -19.55
C GLY A 240 -26.37 23.68 -19.13
N ILE A 241 -25.68 23.22 -18.08
CA ILE A 241 -24.45 23.84 -17.56
C ILE A 241 -23.24 23.10 -18.17
N GLN A 242 -22.26 23.83 -18.69
CA GLN A 242 -21.01 23.23 -19.18
C GLN A 242 -20.26 22.54 -18.03
N MET A 243 -19.90 21.27 -18.22
CA MET A 243 -19.10 20.53 -17.25
C MET A 243 -17.75 21.24 -17.01
N PRO A 244 -17.34 21.47 -15.76
CA PRO A 244 -16.01 21.98 -15.48
C PRO A 244 -14.99 20.93 -15.94
N ARG A 245 -14.28 21.22 -17.03
CA ARG A 245 -13.08 20.47 -17.40
C ARG A 245 -11.98 20.91 -16.46
N TYR A 246 -11.40 19.97 -15.72
CA TYR A 246 -10.23 20.26 -14.90
C TYR A 246 -9.04 20.54 -15.83
N GLU A 247 -8.62 21.79 -15.89
CA GLU A 247 -7.35 22.15 -16.51
C GLU A 247 -6.23 21.62 -15.63
N ARG A 248 -5.46 20.68 -16.18
CA ARG A 248 -4.28 20.16 -15.51
C ARG A 248 -3.27 21.30 -15.38
N LYS A 249 -2.92 21.67 -14.14
CA LYS A 249 -1.82 22.63 -13.91
C LYS A 249 -0.54 22.05 -14.51
N SER A 250 -0.08 22.63 -15.61
CA SER A 250 1.21 22.33 -16.20
C SER A 250 2.29 22.98 -15.35
N TYR A 251 3.00 22.19 -14.57
CA TYR A 251 4.23 22.63 -13.93
C TYR A 251 5.34 22.56 -14.98
N PRO A 252 5.98 23.68 -15.36
CA PRO A 252 7.08 23.64 -16.33
C PRO A 252 8.28 22.94 -15.69
N THR A 253 8.42 21.64 -15.96
CA THR A 253 9.52 20.80 -15.46
C THR A 253 10.88 21.16 -16.06
N GLU A 254 10.90 21.87 -17.19
CA GLU A 254 12.14 22.36 -17.82
C GLU A 254 12.83 23.45 -17.01
N LYS A 255 12.07 24.35 -16.35
CA LYS A 255 12.65 25.46 -15.57
C LYS A 255 13.28 25.01 -14.24
N LEU A 256 12.88 23.87 -13.68
CA LEU A 256 13.42 23.33 -12.43
C LEU A 256 14.75 22.58 -12.63
N ALA A 257 14.99 22.05 -13.84
CA ALA A 257 16.24 21.40 -14.18
C ALA A 257 17.39 22.41 -14.36
N ASP A 258 17.09 23.60 -14.92
CA ASP A 258 18.09 24.65 -15.17
C ASP A 258 18.31 25.60 -13.98
N SER A 259 17.31 25.81 -13.12
CA SER A 259 17.40 26.81 -12.04
C SER A 259 18.23 26.37 -10.82
N SER A 260 18.69 25.11 -10.74
CA SER A 260 19.48 24.62 -9.60
C SER A 260 20.96 24.40 -9.92
N ILE A 261 21.42 24.74 -11.14
CA ILE A 261 22.80 24.43 -11.56
C ILE A 261 23.57 25.62 -12.18
N ASN A 262 22.92 26.65 -12.73
CA ASN A 262 23.64 27.75 -13.42
C ASN A 262 23.20 29.18 -13.01
N GLY A 263 23.18 29.48 -11.71
CA GLY A 263 22.91 30.84 -11.23
C GLY A 263 23.64 31.16 -9.94
N GLU A 264 24.71 31.95 -10.08
CA GLU A 264 25.42 32.69 -9.04
C GLU A 264 26.49 31.91 -8.26
N GLY A 265 27.64 31.75 -8.92
CA GLY A 265 28.89 32.12 -8.27
C GLY A 265 29.07 33.64 -8.35
N ILE A 266 28.92 34.30 -7.20
CA ILE A 266 29.68 35.49 -6.77
C ILE A 266 29.87 35.34 -5.25
#